data_AF-G5R9D2-F1
#
_entry.id   AF-G5R9D2-F1
#
_cell.length_a   1.000
_cell.length_b   1.000
_cell.length_c   1.000
_cell.angle_alpha   90.00
_cell.angle_beta   90.00
_cell.angle_gamma   90.00
#
_symmetry.space_group_name_H-M   'P 1'
#
loop_
_entity.id
_entity.type
_entity.pdbx_description
1 polymer ?
#
loop_
_entity_poly.entity_id
_entity_poly.type
_entity_poly.pdbx_seq_one_letter_code
_entity_poly.pdbx_strand_id
1 'polypeptide(L)'
;MFLIILIKSLIIGALVGVGVGAGAARMFHAPTTQGMGAFRTLGELNSCEGDPASHFSFGLGFFFNAWASSVAAGSFTQDVDHRIIPNWGAAALMIKNRNVGETLHDPKKMAIV
;
A
#
# COMPACT_ATOMS: atom_id res chain seq x y z
N MET A 1 -0.44 -26.98 -13.32
CA MET A 1 0.29 -26.47 -12.13
C MET A 1 0.49 -24.95 -12.21
N PHE A 2 1.23 -24.45 -13.18
CA PHE A 2 1.54 -23.02 -13.32
C PHE A 2 0.29 -22.09 -13.32
N LEU A 3 -0.70 -22.37 -14.16
CA LEU A 3 -1.90 -21.53 -14.26
C LEU A 3 -2.71 -21.45 -12.95
N ILE A 4 -2.74 -22.54 -12.19
CA ILE A 4 -3.43 -22.59 -10.89
C ILE A 4 -2.72 -21.68 -9.89
N ILE A 5 -1.38 -21.73 -9.85
CA ILE A 5 -0.57 -20.88 -8.97
C ILE A 5 -0.76 -19.42 -9.37
N LEU A 6 -0.68 -19.11 -10.67
CA LEU A 6 -0.88 -17.76 -11.18
C LEU A 6 -2.24 -17.18 -10.76
N ILE A 7 -3.33 -17.93 -10.97
CA ILE A 7 -4.69 -17.49 -10.61
C ILE A 7 -4.81 -17.27 -9.09
N LYS A 8 -4.30 -18.19 -8.27
CA LYS A 8 -4.32 -18.04 -6.81
C LYS A 8 -3.52 -16.81 -6.36
N SER A 9 -2.33 -16.61 -6.91
CA SER A 9 -1.49 -15.45 -6.62
C SER A 9 -2.17 -14.14 -6.98
N LEU A 10 -2.85 -14.07 -8.13
CA LEU A 10 -3.63 -12.89 -8.54
C LEU A 10 -4.80 -12.62 -7.58
N ILE A 11 -5.54 -13.65 -7.16
CA ILE A 11 -6.65 -13.50 -6.23
C ILE A 11 -6.14 -12.98 -4.87
N ILE A 12 -5.10 -13.61 -4.32
CA ILE A 12 -4.55 -13.21 -3.01
C ILE A 12 -3.99 -11.79 -3.11
N GLY A 13 -3.23 -11.48 -4.16
CA GLY A 13 -2.68 -10.15 -4.40
C GLY A 13 -3.76 -9.08 -4.51
N ALA A 14 -4.85 -9.36 -5.24
CA ALA A 14 -5.98 -8.43 -5.35
C ALA A 14 -6.69 -8.20 -4.01
N LEU A 15 -6.95 -9.27 -3.24
CA LEU A 15 -7.59 -9.17 -1.92
C LEU A 15 -6.73 -8.37 -0.93
N VAL A 16 -5.41 -8.61 -0.93
CA VAL A 16 -4.47 -7.87 -0.10
C VAL A 16 -4.40 -6.41 -0.54
N GLY A 17 -4.26 -6.14 -1.84
CA GLY A 17 -4.24 -4.78 -2.40
C GLY A 17 -5.47 -3.96 -2.00
N VAL A 18 -6.67 -4.54 -2.17
CA VAL A 18 -7.94 -3.90 -1.79
C VAL A 18 -7.99 -3.65 -0.28
N GLY A 19 -7.68 -4.66 0.54
CA GLY A 19 -7.77 -4.57 1.99
C GLY A 19 -6.79 -3.56 2.59
N VAL A 20 -5.54 -3.62 2.15
CA VAL A 20 -4.45 -2.74 2.56
C VAL A 20 -4.67 -1.32 2.08
N GLY A 21 -5.02 -1.13 0.80
CA GLY A 21 -5.24 0.20 0.22
C GLY A 21 -6.41 0.92 0.89
N ALA A 22 -7.56 0.25 1.01
CA ALA A 22 -8.70 0.78 1.75
C ALA A 22 -8.36 1.05 3.22
N GLY A 23 -7.61 0.13 3.85
CA GLY A 23 -7.15 0.24 5.23
C GLY A 23 -6.30 1.48 5.44
N ALA A 24 -5.28 1.68 4.60
CA ALA A 24 -4.35 2.81 4.64
C ALA A 24 -5.09 4.16 4.56
N ALA A 25 -6.00 4.29 3.61
CA ALA A 25 -6.78 5.51 3.42
C ALA A 25 -7.73 5.83 4.58
N ARG A 26 -8.35 4.80 5.18
CA ARG A 26 -9.24 4.99 6.34
C ARG A 26 -8.52 5.53 7.58
N MET A 27 -7.20 5.36 7.66
CA MET A 27 -6.39 5.92 8.76
C MET A 27 -6.40 7.46 8.76
N PHE A 28 -6.69 8.10 7.61
CA PHE A 28 -6.88 9.56 7.52
C PHE A 28 -8.28 10.03 7.94
N HIS A 29 -9.23 9.10 8.14
CA HIS A 29 -10.64 9.39 8.41
C HIS A 29 -11.10 9.01 9.83
N ALA A 30 -10.43 8.05 10.51
CA ALA A 30 -10.83 7.59 11.85
C ALA A 30 -9.66 6.94 12.63
N PRO A 31 -9.53 7.05 13.98
CA PRO A 31 -10.15 7.94 14.97
C PRO A 31 -9.13 8.57 15.98
N THR A 32 -9.61 9.19 17.07
CA THR A 32 -8.87 9.74 18.24
C THR A 32 -7.87 8.80 18.92
N THR A 33 -7.90 7.50 18.59
CA THR A 33 -6.98 6.47 19.07
C THR A 33 -6.60 5.55 17.90
N GLN A 34 -5.31 5.50 17.56
CA GLN A 34 -4.77 4.62 16.52
C GLN A 34 -3.75 3.64 17.13
N GLY A 35 -3.75 2.40 16.65
CA GLY A 35 -2.75 1.41 17.08
C GLY A 35 -1.34 1.85 16.70
N MET A 36 -0.32 1.48 17.47
CA MET A 36 1.05 1.93 17.24
C MET A 36 1.56 1.63 15.81
N GLY A 37 1.18 0.49 15.24
CA GLY A 37 1.54 0.11 13.86
C GLY A 37 0.88 0.98 12.79
N ALA A 38 -0.22 1.68 13.10
CA ALA A 38 -0.90 2.57 12.19
C ALA A 38 -0.07 3.83 11.87
N PHE A 39 0.69 4.32 12.87
CA PHE A 39 1.56 5.48 12.71
C PHE A 39 2.70 5.25 11.70
N ARG A 40 3.11 3.99 11.49
CA ARG A 40 4.13 3.66 10.49
C ARG A 40 3.63 3.98 9.08
N THR A 41 2.53 3.36 8.66
CA THR A 41 1.95 3.62 7.32
C THR A 41 1.56 5.09 7.15
N LEU A 42 0.91 5.70 8.15
CA LEU A 42 0.54 7.12 8.09
C LEU A 42 1.76 8.04 8.00
N GLY A 43 2.78 7.83 8.83
CA GLY A 43 3.98 8.67 8.84
C GLY A 43 4.72 8.61 7.50
N GLU A 44 4.84 7.42 6.93
CA GLU A 44 5.51 7.21 5.65
C GLU A 44 4.74 7.83 4.48
N LEU A 45 3.41 7.65 4.45
CA LEU A 45 2.56 8.28 3.44
C LEU A 45 2.60 9.81 3.53
N ASN A 46 2.58 10.38 4.74
CA ASN A 46 2.69 11.83 4.92
C ASN A 46 4.09 12.37 4.58
N SER A 47 5.15 11.61 4.82
CA SER A 47 6.53 12.02 4.49
C SER A 47 6.80 12.20 3.00
N CYS A 48 5.93 11.66 2.14
CA CYS A 48 6.00 11.85 0.70
C CYS A 48 5.29 13.13 0.23
N GLU A 49 4.62 13.87 1.13
CA GLU A 49 4.00 15.19 0.89
C GLU A 49 3.10 15.30 -0.35
N GLY A 50 2.47 14.20 -0.78
CA GLY A 50 1.63 14.23 -1.97
C GLY A 50 2.39 14.10 -3.29
N ASP A 51 3.71 13.88 -3.27
CA ASP A 51 4.53 13.70 -4.47
C ASP A 51 4.53 12.23 -4.96
N PRO A 52 4.02 11.94 -6.18
CA PRO A 52 3.96 10.57 -6.69
C PRO A 52 5.33 9.90 -6.83
N ALA A 53 6.37 10.67 -7.17
CA ALA A 53 7.71 10.12 -7.35
C ALA A 53 8.33 9.69 -6.02
N SER A 54 8.10 10.47 -4.96
CA SER A 54 8.50 10.15 -3.59
C SER A 54 7.80 8.89 -3.09
N HIS A 55 6.48 8.78 -3.27
CA HIS A 55 5.73 7.57 -2.93
C HIS A 55 6.25 6.32 -3.67
N PHE A 56 6.47 6.41 -4.99
CA PHE A 56 7.00 5.28 -5.75
C PHE A 56 8.39 4.86 -5.27
N SER A 57 9.27 5.84 -5.08
CA SER A 57 10.65 5.62 -4.64
C SER A 57 10.70 5.02 -3.23
N PHE A 58 9.83 5.47 -2.33
CA PHE A 58 9.70 4.93 -0.99
C PHE A 58 9.33 3.45 -1.01
N GLY A 59 8.29 3.07 -1.77
CA GLY A 59 7.90 1.67 -1.92
C GLY A 59 9.01 0.82 -2.57
N LEU A 60 9.70 1.36 -3.57
CA LEU A 60 10.80 0.67 -4.24
C LEU A 60 11.97 0.39 -3.29
N GLY A 61 12.26 1.29 -2.34
CA GLY A 61 13.31 1.12 -1.34
C GLY A 61 13.15 -0.14 -0.48
N PHE A 62 11.91 -0.59 -0.25
CA PHE A 62 11.62 -1.81 0.52
C PHE A 62 11.39 -3.04 -0.34
N PHE A 63 11.13 -2.86 -1.64
CA PHE A 63 10.69 -3.92 -2.53
C PHE A 63 11.63 -5.12 -2.58
N PHE A 64 12.92 -4.92 -2.82
CA PHE A 64 13.86 -6.04 -2.98
C PHE A 64 14.06 -6.84 -1.70
N ASN A 65 14.09 -6.16 -0.55
CA ASN A 65 14.20 -6.82 0.75
C ASN A 65 12.93 -7.61 1.05
N ALA A 66 11.76 -6.97 0.96
CA ALA A 66 10.47 -7.60 1.23
C ALA A 66 10.15 -8.74 0.26
N TRP A 67 10.57 -8.64 -1.00
CA TRP A 67 10.45 -9.70 -1.99
C TRP A 67 11.25 -10.93 -1.58
N ALA A 68 12.54 -10.77 -1.27
CA ALA A 68 13.38 -11.85 -0.82
C ALA A 68 12.82 -12.51 0.45
N SER A 69 12.37 -11.71 1.42
CA SER A 69 11.74 -12.19 2.65
C SER A 69 10.43 -12.92 2.40
N SER A 70 9.58 -12.45 1.50
CA SER A 70 8.29 -13.06 1.20
C SER A 70 8.47 -14.41 0.49
N VAL A 71 9.46 -14.52 -0.40
CA VAL A 71 9.82 -15.80 -1.05
C VAL A 71 10.34 -16.79 -0.02
N ALA A 72 11.19 -16.35 0.92
CA ALA A 72 11.74 -17.20 1.97
C ALA A 72 10.68 -17.63 2.99
N ALA A 73 9.79 -16.72 3.40
CA ALA A 73 8.75 -16.98 4.40
C ALA A 73 7.53 -17.71 3.82
N GLY A 74 7.30 -17.62 2.50
CA GLY A 74 6.11 -18.16 1.85
C GLY A 74 4.83 -17.36 2.14
N SER A 75 4.95 -16.13 2.64
CA SER A 75 3.84 -15.26 3.00
C SER A 75 4.19 -13.79 2.77
N PHE A 76 3.18 -12.93 2.66
CA PHE A 76 3.40 -11.49 2.64
C PHE A 76 3.90 -11.01 4.01
N THR A 77 4.87 -10.11 3.96
CA THR A 77 5.44 -9.49 5.15
C THR A 77 4.82 -8.12 5.40
N GLN A 78 5.00 -7.60 6.62
CA GLN A 78 4.50 -6.28 6.97
C GLN A 78 5.05 -5.16 6.07
N ASP A 79 6.23 -5.33 5.47
CA ASP A 79 6.77 -4.32 4.54
C ASP A 79 5.97 -4.29 3.22
N VAL A 80 5.44 -5.42 2.77
CA VAL A 80 4.53 -5.48 1.62
C VAL A 80 3.22 -4.77 1.97
N ASP A 81 2.61 -5.14 3.09
CA ASP A 81 1.28 -4.69 3.47
C ASP A 81 1.26 -3.24 3.97
N HIS A 82 2.29 -2.76 4.66
CA HIS A 82 2.26 -1.44 5.30
C HIS A 82 3.10 -0.37 4.60
N ARG A 83 3.99 -0.76 3.68
CA ARG A 83 4.91 0.17 3.02
C ARG A 83 4.75 0.16 1.51
N ILE A 84 4.91 -1.00 0.88
CA ILE A 84 4.99 -1.10 -0.58
C ILE A 84 3.62 -0.83 -1.21
N ILE A 85 2.61 -1.62 -0.85
CA ILE A 85 1.28 -1.52 -1.45
C ILE A 85 0.65 -0.14 -1.21
N PRO A 86 0.63 0.42 0.02
CA PRO A 86 0.05 1.74 0.25
C PRO A 86 0.76 2.85 -0.53
N ASN A 87 2.09 2.87 -0.56
CA ASN A 87 2.84 3.91 -1.27
C ASN A 87 2.69 3.79 -2.79
N TRP A 88 2.76 2.59 -3.35
CA TRP A 88 2.55 2.41 -4.79
C TRP A 88 1.10 2.69 -5.20
N GLY A 89 0.12 2.36 -4.34
CA GLY A 89 -1.27 2.75 -4.52
C GLY A 89 -1.44 4.27 -4.57
N ALA A 90 -0.83 4.98 -3.61
CA ALA A 90 -0.84 6.44 -3.56
C ALA A 90 -0.14 7.05 -4.79
N ALA A 91 1.02 6.54 -5.17
CA ALA A 91 1.76 6.99 -6.35
C ALA A 91 0.92 6.85 -7.63
N ALA A 92 0.30 5.69 -7.83
CA ALA A 92 -0.52 5.42 -9.01
C ALA A 92 -1.76 6.31 -9.10
N LEU A 93 -2.45 6.57 -7.99
CA LEU A 93 -3.56 7.53 -7.96
C LEU A 93 -3.10 8.96 -8.23
N MET A 94 -1.98 9.36 -7.63
CA MET A 94 -1.54 10.75 -7.67
C MET A 94 -0.83 11.15 -8.96
N ILE A 95 -0.49 10.19 -9.83
CA ILE A 95 -0.14 10.47 -11.23
C ILE A 95 -1.29 11.22 -11.94
N LYS A 96 -2.55 10.87 -11.64
CA LYS A 96 -3.73 11.48 -12.28
C LYS A 96 -4.23 12.72 -11.55
N ASN A 97 -4.14 12.76 -10.22
CA ASN A 97 -4.60 13.89 -9.41
C ASN A 97 -3.72 14.04 -8.15
N ARG A 98 -3.04 15.18 -8.00
CA ARG A 98 -2.14 15.42 -6.86
C ARG A 98 -2.86 15.85 -5.57
N ASN A 99 -4.17 16.05 -5.61
CA ASN A 99 -4.93 16.39 -4.41
C ASN A 99 -5.06 15.16 -3.51
N VAL A 100 -4.36 15.17 -2.37
CA VAL A 100 -4.36 14.07 -1.38
C VAL A 100 -5.75 13.78 -0.82
N GLY A 101 -6.59 14.80 -0.64
CA GLY A 101 -7.96 14.65 -0.13
C GLY A 101 -8.87 13.90 -1.09
N GLU A 102 -8.64 14.04 -2.40
CA GLU A 102 -9.41 13.38 -3.45
C GLU A 102 -8.78 12.07 -3.93
N THR A 103 -7.60 11.70 -3.43
CA THR A 103 -6.85 10.50 -3.85
C THR A 103 -6.49 9.62 -2.68
N LEU A 104 -5.33 9.86 -2.05
CA LEU A 104 -4.78 9.05 -0.96
C LEU A 104 -5.76 8.89 0.21
N HIS A 105 -6.51 9.95 0.52
CA HIS A 105 -7.45 9.90 1.63
C HIS A 105 -8.72 9.12 1.26
N ASP A 106 -9.12 9.06 -0.02
CA ASP A 106 -10.33 8.37 -0.47
C ASP A 106 -10.16 6.84 -0.39
N PRO A 107 -10.87 6.14 0.53
CA PRO A 107 -10.67 4.71 0.71
C PRO A 107 -11.12 3.87 -0.47
N LYS A 108 -12.12 4.34 -1.23
CA LYS A 108 -12.62 3.63 -2.40
C LYS A 108 -11.60 3.70 -3.52
N LYS A 109 -11.00 4.87 -3.75
CA LYS A 109 -9.96 5.03 -4.77
C LYS A 109 -8.72 4.23 -4.41
N MET A 110 -8.25 4.31 -3.17
CA MET A 110 -7.10 3.55 -2.68
C MET A 110 -7.31 2.03 -2.69
N ALA A 111 -8.54 1.54 -2.64
CA ALA A 111 -8.86 0.12 -2.73
C ALA A 111 -8.83 -0.43 -4.17
N ILE A 112 -9.09 0.41 -5.17
CA ILE A 112 -9.36 -0.01 -6.57
C ILE A 112 -8.19 0.36 -7.52
N VAL A 113 -7.16 1.04 -7.00
CA VAL A 113 -5.99 1.53 -7.76
C VAL A 113 -5.45 0.53 -8.78
#